data_AF-A0A2W4JUL9-F1
#
_entry.id   AF-A0A2W4JUL9-F1
#
_cell.length_a   1.000
_cell.length_b   1.000
_cell.length_c   1.000
_cell.angle_alpha   90.00
_cell.angle_beta   90.00
_cell.angle_gamma   90.00
#
_symmetry.space_group_name_H-M   'P 1'
#
loop_
_entity.id
_entity.type
_entity.pdbx_description
1 polymer ?
#
loop_
_entity_poly.entity_id
_entity_poly.type
_entity_poly.pdbx_seq_one_letter_code
_entity_poly.pdbx_strand_id
1 'polypeptide(L)' 'MFPKKIKTGYESDTTRFLRDLLQKKPEILEERQRGRSMWWDKKLDLEKLKRDKESQVKQPPYVYQNY' A
#
# COMPACT_ATOMS: atom_id res chain seq x y z
N MET A 1 14.50 20.77 2.71
CA MET A 1 15.48 20.26 3.68
C MET A 1 14.68 19.67 4.85
N PHE A 2 14.49 18.34 4.90
CA PHE A 2 13.65 17.72 5.92
C PHE A 2 14.42 17.57 7.24
N PRO A 3 13.91 18.07 8.38
CA PRO A 3 14.63 17.99 9.65
C PRO A 3 14.73 16.53 10.11
N LYS A 4 15.96 16.08 10.39
CA LYS A 4 16.23 14.75 10.95
C LYS A 4 15.79 14.74 12.42
N LYS A 5 14.60 14.18 12.70
CA LYS A 5 14.12 13.96 14.08
C LYS A 5 15.10 13.07 14.85
N ILE A 6 15.62 13.58 15.96
CA ILE A 6 16.41 12.82 16.93
C ILE A 6 15.44 11.91 17.71
N LYS A 7 15.68 10.59 17.71
CA LYS A 7 14.87 9.62 18.47
C LYS A 7 15.28 9.64 19.95
N THR A 8 14.44 10.21 20.81
CA THR A 8 14.57 10.13 22.27
C THR A 8 13.63 9.05 22.83
N GLY A 9 13.87 7.78 22.48
CA GLY A 9 13.06 6.65 22.94
C GLY A 9 13.57 5.28 22.45
N TYR A 10 13.06 4.19 23.03
CA TYR A 10 13.41 2.82 22.65
C TYR A 10 13.10 2.56 21.16
N GLU A 11 14.04 1.93 20.48
CA GLU A 11 13.90 1.45 19.11
C GLU A 11 14.03 -0.07 19.09
N SER A 12 13.07 -0.75 18.44
CA SER A 12 13.13 -2.20 18.30
C SER A 12 14.29 -2.63 17.39
N ASP A 13 14.84 -3.80 17.66
CA ASP A 13 15.92 -4.40 16.84
C ASP A 13 15.54 -4.49 15.37
N THR A 14 14.28 -4.83 15.08
CA THR A 14 13.76 -4.88 13.71
C THR A 14 13.84 -3.53 13.02
N THR A 15 13.50 -2.44 13.71
CA THR A 15 13.53 -1.11 13.10
C THR A 15 14.97 -0.67 12.81
N ARG A 16 15.90 -0.97 13.73
CA ARG A 16 17.33 -0.73 13.52
C ARG A 16 17.85 -1.53 12.32
N PHE A 17 17.54 -2.82 12.27
CA PHE A 17 17.91 -3.70 11.15
C PHE A 17 17.40 -3.16 9.80
N LEU A 18 16.13 -2.79 9.72
CA LEU A 18 15.54 -2.28 8.48
C LEU A 18 16.20 -0.98 8.01
N ARG A 19 16.61 -0.11 8.94
CA ARG A 19 17.34 1.12 8.59
C ARG A 19 18.72 0.82 8.05
N ASP A 20 19.47 -0.04 8.73
CA ASP A 20 20.80 -0.42 8.30
C ASP A 20 20.76 -1.11 6.93
N LEU A 21 19.75 -1.95 6.69
CA LEU A 21 19.52 -2.59 5.40
C LEU A 21 19.28 -1.56 4.29
N LEU A 22 18.36 -0.61 4.49
CA LEU A 22 18.04 0.40 3.48
C LEU A 22 19.18 1.40 3.26
N GLN A 23 20.03 1.62 4.26
CA GLN A 23 21.24 2.44 4.11
C GLN A 23 22.32 1.71 3.30
N LYS A 24 22.50 0.40 3.53
CA LYS A 24 23.46 -0.42 2.79
C LYS A 24 23.02 -0.73 1.35
N LYS A 25 21.70 -0.77 1.11
CA LYS A 25 21.09 -1.17 -0.15
C LYS A 25 20.01 -0.17 -0.62
N PRO A 26 20.41 1.03 -1.09
CA PRO A 26 19.45 2.03 -1.56
C PRO A 26 18.60 1.56 -2.76
N GLU A 27 19.10 0.62 -3.56
CA GLU A 27 18.42 0.02 -4.73
C GLU A 27 17.08 -0.66 -4.37
N ILE A 28 16.93 -1.14 -3.12
CA ILE A 28 15.69 -1.75 -2.63
C ILE A 28 14.52 -0.76 -2.73
N LEU A 29 14.77 0.54 -2.61
CA LEU A 29 13.70 1.54 -2.72
C LEU A 29 13.12 1.61 -4.14
N GLU A 30 13.98 1.52 -5.16
CA GLU A 30 13.59 1.50 -6.57
C GLU A 30 12.89 0.19 -6.92
N GLU A 31 13.43 -0.95 -6.48
CA GLU A 31 12.79 -2.26 -6.64
C GLU A 31 11.42 -2.30 -5.97
N ARG A 32 11.29 -1.73 -4.77
CA ARG A 32 10.01 -1.63 -4.07
C ARG A 32 9.00 -0.78 -4.85
N GLN A 33 9.44 0.30 -5.48
CA GLN A 33 8.57 1.11 -6.35
C GLN A 33 8.15 0.31 -7.58
N ARG A 34 9.11 -0.30 -8.29
CA ARG A 34 8.84 -1.14 -9.47
C ARG A 34 7.90 -2.30 -9.16
N GLY A 35 8.15 -3.04 -8.08
CA GLY A 35 7.32 -4.16 -7.66
C GLY A 35 5.89 -3.74 -7.31
N ARG A 36 5.71 -2.57 -6.68
CA ARG A 36 4.35 -2.02 -6.50
C ARG A 36 3.72 -1.67 -7.84
N SER A 37 4.42 -0.95 -8.71
CA SER A 37 3.86 -0.59 -10.02
C SER A 37 3.42 -1.82 -10.82
N MET A 38 4.18 -2.92 -10.80
CA MET A 38 3.82 -4.16 -11.50
C MET A 38 2.47 -4.74 -11.10
N TRP A 39 2.13 -4.73 -9.80
CA TRP A 39 0.88 -5.32 -9.31
C TRP A 39 -0.32 -4.38 -9.42
N TRP A 40 -0.06 -3.08 -9.39
CA TRP A 40 -1.09 -2.05 -9.38
C TRP A 40 -1.34 -1.40 -10.75
N ASP A 41 -0.49 -1.65 -11.75
CA ASP A 41 -0.70 -1.22 -13.13
C ASP A 41 -1.79 -2.08 -13.79
N LYS A 42 -3.04 -1.62 -13.65
CA LYS A 42 -4.21 -2.24 -14.28
C LYS A 42 -4.74 -1.29 -15.34
N LYS A 43 -4.77 -1.75 -16.60
CA LYS A 43 -5.52 -1.06 -17.66
C LYS A 43 -7.00 -1.13 -17.33
N LEU A 44 -7.60 0.04 -17.12
CA LEU A 44 -9.00 0.16 -16.77
C LEU A 44 -9.78 0.63 -17.99
N ASP A 45 -10.80 -0.13 -18.38
CA ASP A 45 -11.77 0.32 -19.37
C ASP A 45 -12.79 1.23 -18.66
N LEU A 46 -12.80 2.52 -19.05
CA LEU A 46 -13.63 3.54 -18.43
C LEU A 46 -15.13 3.28 -18.68
N GLU A 47 -15.49 2.76 -19.85
CA GLU A 47 -16.88 2.44 -20.20
C GLU A 47 -17.37 1.24 -19.40
N LYS A 48 -16.51 0.23 -19.23
CA LYS A 48 -16.82 -0.90 -18.35
C LYS A 48 -16.99 -0.44 -16.90
N LEU A 49 -16.09 0.40 -16.39
CA LEU A 49 -16.17 0.89 -15.01
C LEU A 49 -17.44 1.71 -14.77
N LYS A 50 -17.86 2.51 -15.75
CA LYS A 50 -19.12 3.25 -15.70
C LYS A 50 -20.31 2.29 -15.62
N ARG A 51 -20.37 1.29 -16.50
CA ARG A 51 -21.42 0.25 -16.49
C ARG A 51 -21.44 -0.55 -15.19
N ASP A 52 -20.29 -0.92 -14.64
CA ASP A 52 -20.19 -1.65 -13.38
C ASP A 52 -20.74 -0.83 -12.20
N LYS A 53 -20.47 0.49 -12.18
CA LYS A 53 -21.04 1.42 -11.19
C LYS A 53 -22.56 1.59 -11.37
N GLU A 54 -23.03 1.73 -12.60
CA GLU A 54 -24.46 1.87 -12.90
C GLU A 54 -25.24 0.59 -12.58
N SER A 55 -24.62 -0.58 -12.69
CA SER A 55 -25.22 -1.88 -12.38
C SER A 55 -25.15 -2.25 -10.90
N GLN A 56 -24.55 -1.42 -10.05
CA GLN A 56 -24.31 -1.74 -8.65
C GLN A 56 -25.63 -1.80 -7.85
N VAL A 57 -25.91 -2.95 -7.22
CA VAL A 57 -27.06 -3.14 -6.33
C VAL A 57 -26.63 -2.91 -4.88
N LYS A 58 -27.43 -2.19 -4.10
CA LYS A 58 -27.18 -1.94 -2.67
C LYS A 58 -27.27 -3.25 -1.89
N GLN A 59 -26.16 -3.69 -1.29
CA GLN A 59 -26.13 -4.84 -0.40
C GLN A 59 -26.34 -4.40 1.07
N PRO A 60 -27.05 -5.20 1.89
CA PRO A 60 -27.15 -4.95 3.32
C PRO A 60 -25.78 -5.15 4.00
N PRO A 61 -25.51 -4.49 5.15
CA PRO A 61 -24.23 -4.62 5.87
C PRO A 61 -23.90 -6.06 6.29
N TYR A 62 -24.94 -6.87 6.53
CA TYR A 62 -24.81 -8.26 6.90
C TYR A 62 -25.68 -9.13 5.98
N VAL A 63 -25.07 -9.65 4.92
CA VAL A 63 -25.74 -10.47 3.88
C VAL A 63 -26.28 -11.80 4.44
N TYR A 64 -25.65 -12.31 5.50
CA TYR A 64 -25.97 -13.61 6.11
C TYR A 64 -26.59 -13.49 7.51
N GLN A 65 -27.07 -12.32 7.90
CA GLN A 65 -27.73 -12.17 9.19
C GLN A 65 -29.11 -12.80 9.13
N ASN A 66 -29.18 -14.09 9.46
CA ASN A 66 -30.41 -14.79 9.76
C ASN A 66 -30.64 -14.66 11.27
N TYR A 67 -31.76 -14.06 11.66
CA TYR A 67 -32.23 -14.03 13.06
C TYR A 67 -32.98 -15.31 13.41
#